data_AF-T0ZSS1-F1
#
_entry.id   AF-T0ZSS1-F1
#
_cell.length_a   1.000
_cell.length_b   1.000
_cell.length_c   1.000
_cell.angle_alpha   90.00
_cell.angle_beta   90.00
_cell.angle_gamma   90.00
#
_symmetry.space_group_name_H-M   'P 1'
#
loop_
_entity.id
_entity.type
_entity.pdbx_description
1 polymer ?
#
loop_
_entity_poly.entity_id
_entity_poly.type
_entity_poly.pdbx_seq_one_letter_code
_entity_poly.pdbx_strand_id
1 'polypeptide(L)'
;MKVWLDVCVPRVPGASGTAKAIDYTLRRWSALTRYLEDGRDPIDNNRIENAIRPIALGRRNWLFAGSERAGQRAAAIMSLLATAKANGHDPHAWLTDVLTRLPTTLDRD
;
A
#
# COMPACT_ATOMS: atom_id res chain seq x y z
N MET A 1 -7.24 -8.54 -25.41
CA MET A 1 -6.62 -7.28 -24.92
C MET A 1 -5.11 -7.24 -25.12
N LYS A 2 -4.29 -8.17 -24.59
CA LYS A 2 -2.82 -8.17 -24.78
C LYS A 2 -2.38 -8.06 -26.24
N VAL A 3 -2.91 -8.95 -27.07
CA VAL A 3 -2.62 -8.98 -28.51
C VAL A 3 -2.96 -7.66 -29.20
N TRP A 4 -4.03 -6.99 -28.77
CA TRP A 4 -4.40 -5.68 -29.29
C TRP A 4 -3.37 -4.61 -28.88
N LEU A 5 -2.91 -4.63 -27.63
CA LEU A 5 -1.85 -3.73 -27.17
C LEU A 5 -0.53 -3.96 -27.93
N ASP A 6 -0.13 -5.22 -28.14
CA ASP A 6 1.06 -5.59 -28.92
C ASP A 6 0.99 -5.02 -30.36
N VAL A 7 -0.20 -5.04 -30.97
CA VAL A 7 -0.47 -4.46 -32.31
C VAL A 7 -0.50 -2.92 -32.28
N CYS A 8 -0.89 -2.32 -31.16
CA CYS A 8 -0.92 -0.86 -31.01
C CYS A 8 0.46 -0.23 -30.82
N VAL A 9 1.42 -0.93 -30.21
CA VAL A 9 2.79 -0.41 -29.98
C VAL A 9 3.41 0.26 -31.22
N PRO A 10 3.49 -0.38 -32.40
CA PRO A 10 4.11 0.23 -33.58
C PRO A 10 3.29 1.37 -34.20
N ARG A 11 2.03 1.54 -33.81
CA ARG A 11 1.11 2.55 -34.36
C ARG A 11 1.15 3.87 -33.59
N VAL A 12 1.88 3.92 -32.48
CA VAL A 12 1.94 5.07 -31.59
C VAL A 12 3.37 5.65 -31.61
N PRO A 13 3.54 6.99 -31.63
CA PRO A 13 4.88 7.58 -31.56
C PRO A 13 5.61 7.13 -30.29
N GLY A 14 6.83 6.58 -30.45
CA GLY A 14 7.55 5.90 -29.36
C GLY A 14 7.83 6.75 -28.11
N ALA A 15 7.99 8.07 -28.26
CA ALA A 15 8.23 8.98 -27.13
C ALA A 15 6.94 9.46 -26.42
N SER A 16 5.76 9.11 -26.94
CA SER A 16 4.47 9.59 -26.41
C SER A 16 4.11 8.97 -25.05
N GLY A 17 3.26 9.66 -24.29
CA GLY A 17 2.69 9.12 -23.05
C GLY A 17 1.92 7.81 -23.28
N THR A 18 1.24 7.69 -24.42
CA THR A 18 0.52 6.48 -24.79
C THR A 18 1.46 5.30 -25.02
N ALA A 19 2.58 5.49 -25.72
CA ALA A 19 3.58 4.44 -25.92
C ALA A 19 4.15 3.95 -24.58
N LYS A 20 4.46 4.89 -23.67
CA LYS A 20 4.92 4.57 -22.30
C LYS A 20 3.88 3.79 -21.51
N ALA A 21 2.61 4.16 -21.59
CA ALA A 21 1.52 3.47 -20.89
C ALA A 21 1.31 2.04 -21.43
N ILE A 22 1.38 1.84 -22.75
CA ILE A 22 1.29 0.52 -23.38
C ILE A 22 2.47 -0.35 -22.94
N ASP A 23 3.71 0.15 -23.06
CA ASP A 23 4.92 -0.58 -22.64
C ASP A 23 4.86 -0.98 -21.17
N TYR A 24 4.47 -0.05 -20.29
CA TYR A 24 4.29 -0.33 -18.87
C TYR A 24 3.24 -1.43 -18.60
N THR A 25 2.12 -1.38 -19.32
CA THR A 25 1.05 -2.40 -19.21
C THR A 25 1.53 -3.76 -19.66
N LEU A 26 2.22 -3.84 -20.80
CA LEU A 26 2.74 -5.09 -21.35
C LEU A 26 3.82 -5.71 -20.46
N ARG A 27 4.74 -4.90 -19.92
CA ARG A 27 5.77 -5.35 -18.96
C ARG A 27 5.19 -5.94 -17.67
N ARG A 28 3.97 -5.52 -17.29
CA ARG A 28 3.29 -5.97 -16.06
C ARG A 28 2.14 -6.92 -16.33
N TRP A 29 2.01 -7.44 -17.55
CA TRP A 29 0.86 -8.24 -17.96
C TRP A 29 0.58 -9.42 -17.02
N SER A 30 1.61 -10.17 -16.62
CA SER A 30 1.47 -11.29 -15.69
C SER A 30 0.88 -10.87 -14.34
N ALA A 31 1.38 -9.78 -13.76
CA ALA A 31 0.85 -9.23 -12.52
C ALA A 31 -0.60 -8.75 -12.65
N LEU A 32 -0.93 -8.09 -13.77
CA LEU A 32 -2.27 -7.56 -14.05
C LEU A 32 -3.31 -8.66 -14.32
N THR A 33 -2.90 -9.86 -14.71
CA THR A 33 -3.80 -10.97 -15.07
C THR A 33 -3.86 -12.07 -14.03
N ARG A 34 -3.12 -11.97 -12.93
CA ARG A 34 -3.05 -13.01 -11.89
C ARG A 34 -4.39 -13.32 -11.22
N TYR A 35 -5.32 -12.36 -11.16
CA TYR A 35 -6.67 -12.59 -10.66
C TYR A 35 -7.47 -13.60 -11.52
N LEU A 36 -7.04 -13.87 -12.75
CA LEU A 36 -7.63 -14.91 -13.61
C LEU A 36 -7.17 -16.32 -13.22
N GLU A 37 -6.06 -16.42 -12.47
CA GLU A 37 -5.48 -17.70 -12.01
C GLU A 37 -6.04 -18.11 -10.64
N ASP A 38 -6.36 -17.13 -9.79
CA ASP A 38 -6.89 -17.35 -8.44
C ASP A 38 -8.03 -16.37 -8.13
N GLY A 39 -9.26 -16.90 -7.96
CA GLY A 39 -10.44 -16.09 -7.64
C GLY A 39 -10.42 -15.40 -6.26
N ARG A 40 -9.42 -15.71 -5.41
CA ARG A 40 -9.17 -14.98 -4.15
C ARG A 40 -8.50 -13.64 -4.39
N ASP A 41 -7.79 -13.48 -5.51
CA ASP A 41 -7.15 -12.22 -5.87
C ASP A 41 -8.20 -11.27 -6.48
N PRO A 42 -8.35 -10.04 -5.94
CA PRO A 42 -9.26 -9.07 -6.51
C PRO A 42 -8.75 -8.56 -7.87
N ILE A 43 -9.67 -8.23 -8.78
CA ILE A 43 -9.35 -7.64 -10.10
C ILE A 43 -8.69 -6.26 -10.00
N ASP A 44 -8.91 -5.56 -8.88
CA ASP A 44 -8.39 -4.22 -8.63
C ASP A 44 -7.62 -4.15 -7.30
N ASN A 45 -6.85 -3.07 -7.15
CA ASN A 45 -6.08 -2.76 -5.96
C ASN A 45 -6.78 -1.72 -5.05
N ASN A 46 -8.08 -1.47 -5.22
CA ASN A 46 -8.79 -0.41 -4.49
C ASN A 46 -8.69 -0.60 -2.97
N ARG A 47 -8.71 -1.85 -2.50
CA ARG A 47 -8.58 -2.16 -1.06
C ARG A 47 -7.25 -1.68 -0.49
N ILE A 48 -6.13 -1.94 -1.19
CA ILE A 48 -4.81 -1.51 -0.73
C ILE A 48 -4.61 0.00 -0.92
N GLU A 49 -5.13 0.58 -2.00
CA GLU A 49 -5.10 2.03 -2.22
C GLU A 49 -5.86 2.80 -1.13
N ASN A 50 -7.04 2.30 -0.75
CA ASN A 50 -7.81 2.85 0.36
C ASN A 50 -7.07 2.69 1.69
N ALA A 51 -6.38 1.57 1.91
CA ALA A 51 -5.60 1.32 3.13
C ALA A 51 -4.40 2.27 3.26
N ILE A 52 -3.70 2.59 2.16
CA ILE A 52 -2.55 3.50 2.18
C ILE A 52 -2.95 4.98 2.09
N ARG A 53 -4.15 5.31 1.60
CA ARG A 53 -4.60 6.70 1.41
C ARG A 53 -4.46 7.58 2.66
N PRO A 54 -4.82 7.16 3.89
CA PRO A 54 -4.61 7.97 5.09
C PRO A 54 -3.15 8.36 5.32
N ILE A 55 -2.21 7.46 5.03
CA ILE A 55 -0.76 7.71 5.12
C ILE A 55 -0.35 8.72 4.04
N ALA A 56 -0.80 8.52 2.81
CA ALA A 56 -0.48 9.40 1.69
C ALA A 56 -1.02 10.84 1.87
N LEU A 57 -2.19 10.99 2.50
CA LEU A 57 -2.76 12.29 2.87
C LEU A 57 -2.04 12.90 4.07
N GLY A 58 -1.79 12.10 5.11
CA GLY A 58 -1.15 12.53 6.34
C GLY A 58 0.29 13.01 6.17
N ARG A 59 1.04 12.48 5.19
CA ARG A 59 2.45 12.83 4.95
C ARG A 59 2.70 14.34 4.76
N ARG A 60 1.72 15.08 4.24
CA ARG A 60 1.84 16.55 4.05
C ARG A 60 1.64 17.33 5.35
N ASN A 61 1.05 16.70 6.37
CA ASN A 61 0.68 17.31 7.64
C ASN A 61 1.57 16.83 8.81
N TRP A 62 2.42 15.81 8.60
CA TRP A 62 3.28 15.27 9.64
C TRP A 62 4.60 16.04 9.73
N LEU A 63 4.63 17.06 10.59
CA LEU A 63 5.78 17.93 10.82
C LEU A 63 7.04 17.19 11.33
N PHE A 64 6.89 15.96 11.86
CA PHE A 64 7.97 15.19 12.47
C PHE A 64 8.54 14.07 11.59
N ALA A 65 7.95 13.85 10.40
CA ALA A 65 8.41 12.83 9.45
C ALA A 65 9.49 13.38 8.50
N GLY A 66 10.51 14.06 9.05
CA GLY A 66 11.57 14.71 8.28
C GLY A 66 12.84 13.87 8.03
N SER A 67 12.91 12.65 8.59
CA SER A 67 14.05 11.74 8.41
C SER A 67 13.59 10.31 8.15
N GLU A 68 14.44 9.49 7.54
CA GLU A 68 14.17 8.07 7.30
C GLU A 68 13.82 7.34 8.61
N ARG A 69 14.58 7.59 9.68
CA ARG A 69 14.34 6.99 11.01
C ARG A 69 12.98 7.38 11.58
N ALA A 70 12.55 8.63 11.39
CA ALA A 70 11.22 9.05 11.79
C ALA A 70 10.13 8.36 10.95
N GLY A 71 10.37 8.19 9.65
CA GLY A 71 9.50 7.44 8.74
C GLY A 71 9.32 5.98 9.16
N GLN A 72 10.42 5.28 9.50
CA GLN A 72 10.39 3.90 9.98
C GLN A 72 9.56 3.76 11.27
N ARG A 73 9.73 4.68 12.23
CA ARG A 73 8.94 4.70 13.47
C ARG A 73 7.45 4.95 13.19
N ALA A 74 7.14 5.92 12.34
CA ALA A 74 5.77 6.21 11.94
C ALA A 74 5.13 4.98 11.25
N ALA A 75 5.86 4.29 10.37
CA ALA A 75 5.40 3.08 9.71
C ALA A 75 5.09 1.95 10.73
N ALA A 76 5.94 1.75 11.73
CA ALA A 76 5.71 0.77 12.79
C ALA A 76 4.42 1.08 13.58
N ILE A 77 4.25 2.32 14.03
CA ILE A 77 3.04 2.74 14.78
C ILE A 77 1.79 2.59 13.91
N MET A 78 1.83 3.09 12.67
CA MET A 78 0.68 2.99 11.75
C MET A 78 0.31 1.54 11.44
N SER A 79 1.30 0.65 11.32
CA SER A 79 1.07 -0.79 11.09
C SER A 79 0.36 -1.44 12.29
N LEU A 80 0.79 -1.10 13.52
CA LEU A 80 0.14 -1.58 14.74
C LEU A 80 -1.32 -1.10 14.84
N LEU A 81 -1.57 0.18 14.61
CA LEU A 81 -2.92 0.75 14.64
C LEU A 81 -3.82 0.18 13.53
N ALA A 82 -3.28 -0.03 12.33
CA ALA A 82 -4.01 -0.68 11.24
C ALA A 82 -4.37 -2.13 11.58
N THR A 83 -3.45 -2.85 12.25
CA THR A 83 -3.68 -4.23 12.72
C THR A 83 -4.76 -4.28 13.80
N ALA A 84 -4.72 -3.38 14.78
CA ALA A 84 -5.76 -3.27 15.81
C ALA A 84 -7.14 -3.05 15.17
N LYS A 85 -7.22 -2.12 14.22
CA LYS A 85 -8.45 -1.85 13.45
C LYS A 85 -8.93 -3.07 12.66
N ALA A 86 -8.01 -3.78 12.00
CA ALA A 86 -8.33 -4.98 11.21
C ALA A 86 -8.89 -6.13 12.08
N ASN A 87 -8.52 -6.17 13.37
CA ASN A 87 -9.04 -7.12 14.36
C ASN A 87 -10.30 -6.62 15.09
N GLY A 88 -10.88 -5.49 14.65
CA GLY A 88 -12.11 -4.95 15.23
C GLY A 88 -11.92 -4.17 16.54
N HIS A 89 -10.69 -3.83 16.90
CA HIS A 89 -10.42 -2.97 18.06
C HIS A 89 -10.48 -1.49 17.68
N ASP A 90 -10.97 -0.66 18.61
CA ASP A 90 -10.79 0.78 18.52
C ASP A 90 -9.28 1.11 18.67
N PRO A 91 -8.63 1.74 17.68
CA PRO A 91 -7.18 1.93 17.70
C PRO A 91 -6.70 2.79 18.86
N HIS A 92 -7.49 3.78 19.29
CA HIS A 92 -7.11 4.66 20.40
C HIS A 92 -7.19 3.90 21.72
N ALA A 93 -8.32 3.25 22.02
CA ALA A 93 -8.50 2.44 23.22
C ALA A 93 -7.45 1.30 23.29
N TRP A 94 -7.18 0.62 22.18
CA TRP A 94 -6.15 -0.40 22.09
C TRP A 94 -4.76 0.16 22.42
N LEU A 95 -4.39 1.30 21.83
CA LEU A 95 -3.09 1.91 22.07
C LEU A 95 -2.95 2.36 23.53
N THR A 96 -3.98 2.99 24.10
CA THR A 96 -3.99 3.41 25.52
C THR A 96 -3.82 2.21 26.45
N ASP A 97 -4.57 1.14 26.23
CA ASP A 97 -4.47 -0.08 27.03
C ASP A 97 -3.07 -0.71 26.96
N VAL A 98 -2.53 -0.89 25.75
CA VAL A 98 -1.18 -1.46 25.55
C VAL A 98 -0.11 -0.60 26.24
N LEU A 99 -0.14 0.72 26.04
CA LEU A 99 0.84 1.63 26.66
C LEU A 99 0.72 1.67 28.19
N THR A 100 -0.48 1.48 28.74
CA THR A 100 -0.71 1.42 30.20
C THR A 100 -0.22 0.11 30.81
N ARG A 101 -0.27 -0.99 30.04
CA ARG A 101 0.19 -2.32 30.48
C ARG A 101 1.69 -2.53 30.27
N LEU A 102 2.33 -1.85 29.30
CA LEU A 102 3.76 -1.99 29.04
C LEU A 102 4.67 -1.82 30.27
N PRO A 103 4.46 -0.85 31.18
CA PRO A 103 5.22 -0.70 32.42
C PRO A 103 5.12 -1.90 33.38
N THR A 104 4.14 -2.79 33.18
CA THR A 104 3.92 -4.00 34.01
C THR A 104 4.52 -5.26 33.38
N THR A 105 4.96 -5.20 32.13
CA THR A 105 5.72 -6.27 31.47
C THR A 105 7.17 -6.13 31.90
N LEU A 106 7.64 -7.03 32.76
CA LEU A 106 9.06 -7.16 33.07
C LEU A 106 9.83 -7.39 31.76
N ASP A 107 10.95 -6.68 31.58
CA ASP A 107 11.92 -6.99 30.51
C ASP A 107 12.26 -8.47 30.64
N ARG A 108 11.72 -9.27 29.72
CA ARG A 108 12.16 -10.66 29.56
C ARG A 108 13.27 -10.59 28.54
N ASP A 109 14.49 -10.69 29.07
CA ASP A 109 15.76 -10.82 28.33
C ASP A 109 15.67 -11.80 27.15
#